data_AF-A0AB39PMD3-F1
#
_entry.id   AF-A0AB39PMD3-F1
#
_cell.length_a   1.000
_cell.length_b   1.000
_cell.length_c   1.000
_cell.angle_alpha   90.00
_cell.angle_beta   90.00
_cell.angle_gamma   90.00
#
_symmetry.space_group_name_H-M   'P 1'
#
loop_
_entity.id
_entity.type
_entity.pdbx_description
1 polymer ?
#
loop_
_entity_poly.entity_id
_entity_poly.type
_entity_poly.pdbx_seq_one_letter_code
_entity_poly.pdbx_strand_id
1 'polypeptide(L)'
;MLALLAGEETVVDPATIVVAEAYERAFAAIESDPRNEMMVLVEDLDEQGDVGTVVGCLQATYVPGLGKGAAERALIEAVRIRADGSC
;
A
#
# COMPACT_ATOMS: atom_id res chain seq x y z
N MET A 1 -1.43 -3.63 -5.77
CA MET A 1 -1.84 -2.83 -4.59
C MET A 1 -3.27 -2.29 -4.68
N LEU A 2 -3.66 -1.62 -5.77
CA LEU A 2 -5.05 -1.11 -5.95
C LEU A 2 -6.14 -2.17 -5.68
N ALA A 3 -5.92 -3.42 -6.07
CA ALA A 3 -6.82 -4.53 -5.77
C ALA A 3 -7.05 -4.74 -4.25
N LEU A 4 -6.00 -4.66 -3.43
CA LEU A 4 -6.12 -4.74 -1.96
C LEU A 4 -6.91 -3.56 -1.37
N LEU A 5 -6.86 -2.39 -2.01
CA LEU A 5 -7.61 -1.21 -1.60
C LEU A 5 -9.09 -1.27 -1.99
N ALA A 6 -9.46 -2.02 -3.02
CA ALA A 6 -10.85 -2.14 -3.47
C ALA A 6 -11.63 -3.26 -2.74
N GLY A 7 -10.95 -4.19 -2.06
CA GLY A 7 -11.56 -5.32 -1.33
C GLY A 7 -11.79 -5.08 0.17
N GLU A 8 -12.13 -3.87 0.60
CA GLU A 8 -11.97 -3.41 2.01
C GLU A 8 -12.74 -4.19 3.09
N GLU A 9 -13.78 -4.95 2.75
CA GLU A 9 -14.64 -5.66 3.72
C GLU A 9 -14.52 -7.20 3.69
N THR A 10 -13.84 -7.79 2.71
CA THR A 10 -13.80 -9.25 2.53
C THR A 10 -12.47 -9.75 1.97
N VAL A 11 -12.08 -10.97 2.34
CA VAL A 11 -10.93 -11.64 1.75
C VAL A 11 -11.27 -12.01 0.30
N VAL A 12 -10.66 -11.31 -0.65
CA VAL A 12 -10.88 -11.51 -2.08
C VAL A 12 -9.55 -11.71 -2.79
N ASP A 13 -9.53 -12.63 -3.76
CA ASP A 13 -8.38 -12.80 -4.65
C ASP A 13 -8.17 -11.50 -5.44
N PRO A 14 -7.03 -10.81 -5.29
CA PRO A 14 -6.77 -9.55 -5.96
C PRO A 14 -6.80 -9.65 -7.49
N ALA A 15 -6.59 -10.83 -8.08
CA ALA A 15 -6.71 -11.05 -9.51
C ALA A 15 -8.15 -10.92 -10.03
N THR A 16 -9.15 -10.98 -9.15
CA THR A 16 -10.58 -10.97 -9.50
C THR A 16 -11.25 -9.61 -9.30
N ILE A 17 -10.52 -8.61 -8.79
CA ILE A 17 -11.07 -7.32 -8.36
C ILE A 17 -11.05 -6.31 -9.51
N VAL A 18 -12.21 -5.73 -9.79
CA VAL A 18 -12.32 -4.57 -10.68
C VAL A 18 -12.04 -3.30 -9.89
N VAL A 19 -10.96 -2.61 -10.22
CA VAL A 19 -10.57 -1.34 -9.58
C VAL A 19 -11.39 -0.22 -10.17
N ALA A 20 -12.10 0.54 -9.32
CA ALA A 20 -12.82 1.72 -9.77
C ALA A 20 -11.86 2.89 -10.10
N GLU A 21 -12.20 3.69 -11.10
CA GLU A 21 -11.41 4.85 -11.57
C GLU A 21 -11.04 5.83 -10.43
N ALA A 22 -11.87 5.93 -9.40
CA ALA A 22 -11.59 6.75 -8.22
C ALA A 22 -10.32 6.29 -7.47
N TYR A 23 -10.08 4.98 -7.38
CA TYR A 23 -8.88 4.43 -6.75
C TYR A 23 -7.63 4.67 -7.60
N GLU A 24 -7.74 4.56 -8.92
CA GLU A 24 -6.62 4.86 -9.83
C GLU A 24 -6.17 6.31 -9.73
N ARG A 25 -7.12 7.25 -9.72
CA ARG A 25 -6.81 8.68 -9.54
C ARG A 25 -6.21 8.97 -8.17
N ALA A 26 -6.73 8.35 -7.12
CA ALA A 26 -6.18 8.49 -5.78
C ALA A 26 -4.74 7.96 -5.71
N PHE A 27 -4.49 6.78 -6.26
CA PHE A 27 -3.16 6.18 -6.33
C PHE A 27 -2.17 7.07 -7.08
N ALA A 28 -2.55 7.60 -8.25
CA ALA A 28 -1.69 8.49 -9.01
C ALA A 28 -1.34 9.78 -8.24
N ALA A 29 -2.31 10.35 -7.51
CA ALA A 29 -2.07 11.51 -6.67
C ALA A 29 -1.06 11.19 -5.54
N ILE A 30 -1.23 10.04 -4.87
CA ILE A 30 -0.34 9.58 -3.81
C ILE A 30 1.07 9.32 -4.36
N GLU A 31 1.20 8.58 -5.46
CA GLU A 31 2.48 8.23 -6.09
C GLU A 31 3.26 9.48 -6.54
N SER A 32 2.56 10.54 -6.97
CA SER A 32 3.18 11.78 -7.41
C SER A 32 3.68 12.68 -6.28
N ASP A 33 3.23 12.46 -5.04
CA ASP A 33 3.61 13.30 -3.91
C ASP A 33 4.85 12.72 -3.20
N PRO A 34 6.00 13.43 -3.19
CA PRO A 34 7.23 12.95 -2.55
C PRO A 34 7.12 12.81 -1.02
N ARG A 35 6.03 13.28 -0.41
CA ARG A 35 5.74 13.07 1.01
C ARG A 35 5.02 11.75 1.28
N ASN A 36 4.59 11.04 0.26
CA ASN A 36 3.87 9.79 0.37
C ASN A 36 4.70 8.63 -0.15
N GLU A 37 4.64 7.51 0.57
CA GLU A 37 5.22 6.25 0.17
C GLU A 37 4.15 5.15 0.24
N MET A 38 4.02 4.41 -0.84
CA MET A 38 3.22 3.18 -0.87
C MET A 38 4.16 1.98 -0.78
N MET A 39 3.99 1.19 0.27
CA MET A 39 4.82 0.01 0.52
C MET A 39 4.01 -1.25 0.33
N VAL A 40 4.61 -2.25 -0.30
CA VAL A 40 4.03 -3.58 -0.49
C VAL A 40 4.93 -4.64 0.14
N LEU A 41 4.32 -5.59 0.83
CA LEU A 41 4.98 -6.80 1.31
C LEU A 41 4.70 -7.93 0.32
N VAL A 42 5.72 -8.69 -0.01
CA VAL A 42 5.69 -9.70 -1.08
C VAL A 42 6.31 -10.99 -0.54
N GLU A 43 5.74 -12.14 -0.89
CA GLU A 43 6.18 -13.47 -0.40
C GLU A 43 7.58 -13.86 -0.90
N ASP A 44 7.86 -13.54 -2.16
CA ASP A 44 9.13 -13.87 -2.83
C ASP A 44 9.56 -12.72 -3.75
N LEU A 45 10.86 -12.65 -4.00
CA LEU A 45 11.45 -11.96 -5.14
C LEU A 45 12.09 -13.05 -5.99
N ASP A 46 11.70 -13.16 -7.26
CA ASP A 46 12.33 -14.18 -8.10
C ASP A 46 13.79 -13.80 -8.42
N GLU A 47 14.54 -14.75 -9.02
CA GLU A 47 15.96 -14.54 -9.36
C GLU A 47 16.18 -13.41 -10.38
N GLN A 48 15.11 -12.97 -11.05
CA GLN A 48 15.10 -11.86 -12.00
C GLN A 48 14.72 -10.52 -11.33
N GLY A 49 14.34 -10.55 -10.05
CA GLY A 49 13.92 -9.40 -9.28
C GLY A 49 12.45 -9.01 -9.53
N ASP A 50 11.66 -9.87 -10.19
CA ASP A 50 10.24 -9.66 -10.32
C ASP A 50 9.54 -9.95 -8.99
N VAL A 51 8.51 -9.15 -8.75
CA VAL A 51 7.78 -9.14 -7.50
C VAL A 51 6.85 -10.34 -7.46
N GLY A 52 7.03 -11.21 -6.46
CA GLY A 52 6.12 -12.31 -6.16
C GLY A 52 4.77 -11.82 -5.64
N THR A 53 3.99 -12.72 -5.05
CA THR A 53 2.63 -12.37 -4.64
C THR A 53 2.63 -11.30 -3.55
N VAL A 54 1.85 -10.24 -3.74
CA VAL A 54 1.65 -9.19 -2.72
C VAL A 54 0.79 -9.75 -1.59
N VAL A 55 1.34 -9.76 -0.38
CA VAL A 55 0.69 -10.27 0.83
C VAL A 55 0.33 -9.18 1.85
N GLY A 56 0.74 -7.95 1.58
CA GLY A 56 0.35 -6.82 2.40
C GLY A 56 0.70 -5.49 1.77
N CYS A 57 0.12 -4.43 2.32
CA CYS A 57 0.49 -3.07 1.97
C CYS A 57 0.22 -2.09 3.11
N LEU A 58 0.87 -0.93 3.03
CA LEU A 58 0.55 0.25 3.82
C LEU A 58 0.87 1.53 3.02
N GLN A 59 0.27 2.63 3.44
CA GLN A 59 0.64 3.99 3.03
C GLN A 59 1.35 4.69 4.18
N ALA A 60 2.44 5.38 3.89
CA ALA A 60 3.13 6.28 4.81
C ALA A 60 3.12 7.72 4.28
N THR A 61 2.76 8.68 5.13
CA THR A 61 2.84 10.11 4.81
C THR A 61 3.74 10.83 5.81
N TYR A 62 4.77 11.52 5.32
CA TYR A 62 5.73 12.26 6.16
C TYR A 62 5.27 13.70 6.37
N VAL A 63 4.73 13.96 7.56
CA VAL A 63 4.17 15.26 7.94
C VAL A 63 5.21 16.07 8.73
N PRO A 64 5.57 17.28 8.26
CA PRO A 64 6.48 18.14 9.01
C PRO A 64 5.84 18.58 10.34
N GLY A 65 6.67 18.68 11.38
CA GLY A 65 6.25 19.10 12.71
C GLY A 65 7.14 20.23 13.25
N LEU A 66 6.59 21.05 14.15
CA LEU A 66 7.37 22.04 14.91
C LEU A 66 7.86 21.48 16.27
N GLY A 67 7.29 20.35 16.70
CA GLY A 67 7.68 19.69 17.95
C GLY A 67 9.00 18.92 17.83
N LYS A 68 9.57 18.54 18.97
CA LYS A 68 10.78 17.69 19.07
C LYS A 68 11.94 18.15 18.16
N GLY A 69 12.18 19.46 18.09
CA GLY A 69 13.26 20.02 17.28
C GLY A 69 12.97 20.00 15.78
N ALA A 70 11.76 20.40 15.38
CA ALA A 70 11.29 20.38 13.99
C ALA A 70 11.29 18.97 13.34
N ALA A 71 11.09 17.93 14.15
CA ALA A 71 11.06 16.55 13.66
C ALA A 71 9.78 16.25 12.86
N GLU A 72 9.93 15.41 11.85
CA GLU A 72 8.81 14.88 11.07
C GLU A 72 8.09 13.76 11.81
N ARG A 73 6.87 13.48 11.37
CA ARG A 73 6.06 12.34 11.82
C ARG A 73 5.64 11.55 10.60
N ALA A 74 5.72 10.23 10.67
CA ALA A 74 5.05 9.36 9.71
C ALA A 74 3.62 9.09 10.18
N LEU A 75 2.64 9.37 9.32
CA LEU A 75 1.29 8.83 9.45
C LEU A 75 1.25 7.52 8.66
N ILE A 76 0.89 6.42 9.33
CA ILE A 76 0.71 5.12 8.69
C ILE A 76 -0.79 4.86 8.57
N GLU A 77 -1.25 4.59 7.36
CA GLU A 77 -2.65 4.30 7.08
C GLU A 77 -2.81 3.24 5.99
N ALA A 78 -4.07 2.89 5.68
CA ALA A 78 -4.42 1.89 4.66
C ALA A 78 -3.68 0.54 4.82
N VAL A 79 -3.35 0.16 6.05
CA VAL A 79 -2.68 -1.11 6.34
C VAL A 79 -3.63 -2.27 6.00
N ARG A 80 -3.15 -3.18 5.15
CA ARG A 80 -3.88 -4.39 4.75
C ARG A 80 -2.91 -5.57 4.72
N ILE A 81 -3.37 -6.73 5.16
CA ILE A 81 -2.65 -8.01 5.09
C ILE A 81 -3.59 -9.03 4.46
N ARG A 82 -3.07 -9.85 3.54
CA ARG A 82 -3.80 -10.95 2.92
C ARG A 82 -4.18 -11.96 4.01
N ALA A 83 -5.43 -12.44 3.99
CA ALA A 83 -6.00 -13.18 5.13
C ALA A 83 -6.00 -14.71 4.94
N ASP A 84 -5.64 -15.21 3.76
CA ASP A 84 -5.35 -16.63 3.53
C ASP A 84 -3.97 -16.94 4.11
N GLY A 85 -3.96 -17.46 5.34
CA GLY A 85 -2.77 -17.67 6.17
C GLY A 85 -1.75 -18.69 5.66
N SER A 86 -1.44 -18.76 4.37
CA SER A 86 -0.19 -19.33 3.89
C SER A 86 0.93 -18.31 4.10
N CYS A 87 1.78 -18.60 5.07
CA CYS A 87 3.17 -18.19 5.09
C CYS A 87 4.01 -19.40 4.62
#